data_AF-A0A2V2S7G9-F1
#
_entry.id   AF-A0A2V2S7G9-F1
#
_cell.length_a   1.000
_cell.length_b   1.000
_cell.length_c   1.000
_cell.angle_alpha   90.00
_cell.angle_beta   90.00
_cell.angle_gamma   90.00
#
_symmetry.space_group_name_H-M   'P 1'
#
loop_
_entity.id
_entity.type
_entity.pdbx_description
1 polymer ?
#
loop_
_entity_poly.entity_id
_entity_poly.type
_entity_poly.pdbx_seq_one_letter_code
_entity_poly.pdbx_strand_id
1 'polypeptide(L)'
;MSRSKRKDGLLTGARVYLSGPMDFVASRAAEKQFGWRNRVSQFLQASGVTVFDPWFKPDVRGLHEYGREDVKSGERIRKRWTYEGGKAGAAARSWCSKQFWETLHIDLRMVDTSDFMISYCPTNIYSVGTPHEIIMATLQHKPVLFVSPPIVFPTLHKLRARLNGNPEDRALLDQLEKEIPIKENPRAIPSLWYIPLVGGENFFDGFGFAPYRKRFGWKTEIPIDRHEHRFPPKRPLLPFVEKLNHSLPQKWDRKLDRFVPDDDWLLWDFKAKKIRGKHVETVRR
;
A
#
# COMPACT_ATOMS: atom_id res chain seq x y z
N MET A 1 -9.26 -40.01 2.65
CA MET A 1 -9.04 -38.85 1.76
C MET A 1 -7.60 -38.40 1.90
N SER A 2 -6.77 -38.66 0.89
CA SER A 2 -5.34 -38.31 0.91
C SER A 2 -5.19 -36.78 0.91
N ARG A 3 -4.50 -36.25 1.93
CA ARG A 3 -3.97 -34.89 1.87
C ARG A 3 -2.92 -34.86 0.77
N SER A 4 -3.32 -34.44 -0.43
CA SER A 4 -2.39 -33.99 -1.45
C SER A 4 -1.39 -33.05 -0.78
N LYS A 5 -0.10 -33.41 -0.79
CA LYS A 5 0.99 -32.53 -0.40
C LYS A 5 0.95 -31.33 -1.36
N ARG A 6 0.24 -30.26 -1.00
CA ARG A 6 0.50 -28.96 -1.60
C ARG A 6 2.00 -28.71 -1.42
N LYS A 7 2.73 -28.59 -2.52
CA LYS A 7 4.04 -27.93 -2.48
C LYS A 7 3.73 -26.52 -2.01
N ASP A 8 4.02 -26.24 -0.74
CA ASP A 8 3.85 -24.90 -0.17
C ASP A 8 4.73 -23.95 -0.99
N GLY A 9 4.11 -22.90 -1.56
CA GLY A 9 4.82 -21.87 -2.30
C GLY A 9 5.67 -21.00 -1.36
N LEU A 10 6.62 -20.25 -1.91
CA LEU A 10 7.57 -19.44 -1.14
C LEU A 10 6.89 -18.41 -0.21
N LEU A 11 5.70 -17.93 -0.58
CA LEU A 11 4.95 -16.97 0.23
C LEU A 11 4.12 -17.63 1.35
N THR A 12 4.08 -18.96 1.43
CA THR A 12 3.28 -19.66 2.43
C THR A 12 3.79 -19.34 3.83
N GLY A 13 2.95 -18.74 4.67
CA GLY A 13 3.32 -18.33 6.03
C GLY A 13 3.99 -16.96 6.12
N ALA A 14 4.29 -16.30 4.99
CA ALA A 14 4.77 -14.93 4.98
C ALA A 14 3.68 -13.96 5.48
N ARG A 15 4.11 -12.78 5.91
CA ARG A 15 3.27 -11.69 6.40
C ARG A 15 3.47 -10.46 5.54
N VAL A 16 2.39 -9.81 5.15
CA VAL A 16 2.42 -8.61 4.29
C VAL A 16 1.58 -7.51 4.88
N TYR A 17 2.09 -6.28 4.84
CA TYR A 17 1.31 -5.09 5.19
C TYR A 17 0.82 -4.36 3.93
N LEU A 18 -0.45 -3.92 3.94
CA LEU A 18 -1.08 -3.20 2.84
C LEU A 18 -1.18 -1.69 3.11
N SER A 19 -0.14 -0.99 2.69
CA SER A 19 0.02 0.45 2.82
C SER A 19 -0.66 1.20 1.66
N GLY A 20 -1.24 2.36 1.94
CA GLY A 20 -1.82 3.25 0.92
C GLY A 20 -2.90 4.18 1.48
N PRO A 21 -3.47 5.07 0.66
CA PRO A 21 -4.50 5.98 1.11
C PRO A 21 -5.70 5.28 1.77
N MET A 22 -6.17 5.91 2.84
CA MET A 22 -7.42 5.61 3.54
C MET A 22 -8.20 6.89 3.77
N ASP A 23 -7.50 7.97 4.13
CA ASP A 23 -8.00 9.34 4.12
C ASP A 23 -7.81 10.01 2.75
N PHE A 24 -8.56 11.08 2.50
CA PHE A 24 -8.56 11.87 1.26
C PHE A 24 -8.92 11.10 -0.02
N VAL A 25 -9.43 9.87 0.13
CA VAL A 25 -10.11 9.12 -0.93
C VAL A 25 -11.52 9.65 -1.12
N ALA A 26 -12.13 9.39 -2.28
CA ALA A 26 -13.48 9.86 -2.59
C ALA A 26 -14.54 9.34 -1.61
N SER A 27 -14.37 8.14 -1.06
CA SER A 27 -15.24 7.59 -0.02
C SER A 27 -14.52 6.54 0.81
N ARG A 28 -14.34 6.79 2.12
CA ARG A 28 -13.76 5.83 3.07
C ARG A 28 -14.56 4.52 3.11
N ALA A 29 -15.89 4.63 3.12
CA ALA A 29 -16.78 3.47 3.16
C ALA A 29 -16.63 2.61 1.89
N ALA A 30 -16.61 3.24 0.71
CA ALA A 30 -16.43 2.52 -0.54
C ALA A 30 -15.03 1.89 -0.63
N GLU A 31 -13.98 2.59 -0.20
CA GLU A 31 -12.62 2.04 -0.19
C GLU A 31 -12.48 0.86 0.79
N LYS A 32 -13.08 0.94 1.98
CA LYS A 32 -13.10 -0.18 2.93
C LYS A 32 -13.84 -1.40 2.39
N GLN A 33 -14.96 -1.20 1.70
CA GLN A 33 -15.83 -2.30 1.25
C GLN A 33 -15.40 -2.87 -0.11
N PHE A 34 -14.93 -2.04 -1.04
CA PHE A 34 -14.68 -2.40 -2.44
C PHE A 34 -13.30 -1.98 -2.95
N GLY A 35 -12.43 -1.48 -2.07
CA GLY A 35 -11.09 -1.03 -2.43
C GLY A 35 -10.17 -2.16 -2.88
N TRP A 36 -9.01 -1.76 -3.40
CA TRP A 36 -8.01 -2.68 -3.95
C TRP A 36 -7.49 -3.68 -2.92
N ARG A 37 -7.42 -3.27 -1.63
CA ARG A 37 -6.93 -4.09 -0.52
C ARG A 37 -7.71 -5.39 -0.37
N ASN A 38 -9.01 -5.39 -0.61
CA ASN A 38 -9.84 -6.58 -0.48
C ASN A 38 -9.45 -7.66 -1.50
N ARG A 39 -9.18 -7.25 -2.76
CA ARG A 39 -8.77 -8.17 -3.81
C ARG A 39 -7.33 -8.64 -3.66
N VAL A 40 -6.43 -7.74 -3.30
CA VAL A 40 -5.04 -8.09 -2.99
C VAL A 40 -4.96 -9.04 -1.78
N SER A 41 -5.76 -8.80 -0.75
CA SER A 41 -5.88 -9.69 0.41
C SER A 41 -6.34 -11.08 0.01
N GLN A 42 -7.44 -11.20 -0.75
CA GLN A 42 -7.94 -12.48 -1.23
C GLN A 42 -6.90 -13.25 -2.06
N PHE A 43 -6.18 -12.53 -2.92
CA PHE A 43 -5.11 -13.11 -3.74
C PHE A 43 -3.97 -13.67 -2.89
N LEU A 44 -3.46 -12.88 -1.94
CA LEU A 44 -2.33 -13.25 -1.07
C LEU A 44 -2.71 -14.38 -0.10
N GLN A 45 -3.91 -14.31 0.49
CA GLN A 45 -4.42 -15.35 1.40
C GLN A 45 -4.59 -16.69 0.69
N ALA A 46 -4.97 -16.71 -0.59
CA ALA A 46 -5.03 -17.95 -1.37
C ALA A 46 -3.65 -18.62 -1.54
N SER A 47 -2.56 -17.86 -1.39
CA SER A 47 -1.17 -18.33 -1.36
C SER A 47 -0.64 -18.60 0.05
N GLY A 48 -1.50 -18.54 1.08
CA GLY A 48 -1.12 -18.83 2.47
C GLY A 48 -0.43 -17.67 3.19
N VAL A 49 -0.52 -16.44 2.67
CA VAL A 49 0.04 -15.23 3.28
C VAL A 49 -0.89 -14.68 4.35
N THR A 50 -0.34 -14.24 5.47
CA THR A 50 -1.06 -13.44 6.48
C THR A 50 -1.04 -11.98 6.05
N VAL A 51 -2.22 -11.38 5.89
CA VAL A 51 -2.36 -10.00 5.40
C VAL A 51 -2.74 -9.08 6.55
N PHE A 52 -1.94 -8.04 6.74
CA PHE A 52 -2.24 -6.92 7.63
C PHE A 52 -2.84 -5.77 6.81
N ASP A 53 -4.16 -5.61 6.92
CA ASP A 53 -4.91 -4.50 6.33
C ASP A 53 -5.27 -3.49 7.44
N PRO A 54 -4.85 -2.22 7.33
CA PRO A 54 -5.16 -1.20 8.34
C PRO A 54 -6.66 -0.94 8.54
N TRP A 55 -7.54 -1.32 7.60
CA TRP A 55 -9.00 -1.28 7.82
C TRP A 55 -9.52 -2.36 8.77
N PHE A 56 -8.77 -3.47 8.91
CA PHE A 56 -9.16 -4.69 9.60
C PHE A 56 -8.03 -5.16 10.53
N LYS A 57 -7.74 -4.32 11.52
CA LYS A 57 -6.64 -4.52 12.47
C LYS A 57 -6.87 -5.78 13.32
N PRO A 58 -5.83 -6.59 13.56
CA PRO A 58 -5.93 -7.77 14.42
C PRO A 58 -6.17 -7.36 15.89
N ASP A 59 -6.79 -8.25 16.65
CA ASP A 59 -6.94 -8.07 18.09
C ASP A 59 -5.57 -8.12 18.79
N VAL A 60 -5.34 -7.17 19.69
CA VAL A 60 -4.14 -7.15 20.52
C VAL A 60 -4.42 -7.91 21.81
N ARG A 61 -3.67 -8.99 22.04
CA ARG A 61 -3.84 -9.79 23.26
C ARG A 61 -3.62 -8.94 24.50
N GLY A 62 -4.61 -8.92 25.38
CA GLY A 62 -4.58 -8.16 26.64
C GLY A 62 -4.97 -6.68 26.51
N LEU A 63 -5.29 -6.17 25.32
CA LEU A 63 -5.80 -4.80 25.13
C LEU A 63 -7.10 -4.83 24.32
N HIS A 64 -8.17 -4.31 24.91
CA HIS A 64 -9.49 -4.27 24.25
C HIS A 64 -9.54 -3.10 23.24
N GLU A 65 -9.96 -3.39 22.01
CA GLU A 65 -10.18 -2.41 20.92
C GLU A 65 -8.99 -1.49 20.58
N TYR A 66 -7.76 -1.87 20.96
CA TYR A 66 -6.57 -1.04 20.80
C TYR A 66 -6.34 -0.60 19.34
N GLY A 67 -6.26 0.72 19.12
CA GLY A 67 -5.95 1.31 17.83
C GLY A 67 -7.01 1.11 16.73
N ARG A 68 -8.21 0.63 17.09
CA ARG A 68 -9.35 0.56 16.15
C ARG A 68 -9.86 1.96 15.87
N GLU A 69 -9.88 2.32 14.59
CA GLU A 69 -10.47 3.58 14.13
C GLU A 69 -11.98 3.45 13.98
N ASP A 70 -12.73 4.33 14.64
CA ASP A 70 -14.08 4.67 14.22
C ASP A 70 -14.09 6.04 13.53
N VAL A 71 -15.07 6.28 12.66
CA VAL A 71 -15.18 7.57 11.94
C VAL A 71 -15.42 8.73 12.92
N LYS A 72 -16.04 8.44 14.07
CA LYS A 72 -16.42 9.43 15.08
C LYS A 72 -15.20 9.95 15.86
N SER A 73 -14.15 9.15 16.05
CA SER A 73 -12.94 9.49 16.80
C SER A 73 -12.11 10.50 16.02
N GLY A 74 -11.96 10.29 14.70
CA GLY A 74 -11.31 11.24 13.80
C GLY A 74 -11.99 12.62 13.81
N GLU A 75 -13.32 12.67 13.71
CA GLU A 75 -14.07 13.93 13.79
C GLU A 75 -13.93 14.62 15.15
N ARG A 76 -13.98 13.87 16.25
CA ARG A 76 -13.80 14.41 17.61
C ARG A 76 -12.42 15.02 17.79
N ILE A 77 -11.37 14.36 17.30
CA ILE A 77 -9.99 14.88 17.34
C ILE A 77 -9.90 16.18 16.54
N ARG A 78 -10.44 16.22 15.32
CA ARG A 78 -10.42 17.42 14.47
C ARG A 78 -11.17 18.59 15.10
N LYS A 79 -12.36 18.34 15.68
CA LYS A 79 -13.17 19.37 16.36
C LYS A 79 -12.49 19.93 17.61
N ARG A 80 -11.67 19.12 18.31
CA ARG A 80 -10.98 19.53 19.55
C ARG A 80 -9.62 20.17 19.32
N TRP A 81 -9.01 19.96 18.15
CA TRP A 81 -7.69 20.54 17.86
C TRP A 81 -7.73 22.06 17.92
N THR A 82 -6.70 22.67 18.51
CA THR A 82 -6.54 24.13 18.59
C THR A 82 -5.07 24.53 18.57
N TYR A 83 -4.81 25.70 17.98
CA TYR A 83 -3.49 26.35 17.95
C TYR A 83 -3.27 27.32 19.12
N GLU A 84 -4.28 27.52 19.97
CA GLU A 84 -4.18 28.43 21.12
C GLU A 84 -3.00 28.07 22.04
N GLY A 85 -2.35 29.12 22.57
CA GLY A 85 -1.30 28.99 23.56
C GLY A 85 -1.82 28.62 24.96
N GLY A 86 -0.90 28.55 25.92
CA GLY A 86 -1.23 28.34 27.33
C GLY A 86 -1.70 26.93 27.70
N LYS A 87 -2.11 26.77 28.96
CA LYS A 87 -2.40 25.47 29.56
C LYS A 87 -3.56 24.73 28.86
N ALA A 88 -4.63 25.44 28.51
CA ALA A 88 -5.82 24.85 27.88
C ALA A 88 -5.51 24.32 26.47
N GLY A 89 -4.86 25.12 25.63
CA GLY A 89 -4.45 24.70 24.29
C GLY A 89 -3.45 23.55 24.32
N ALA A 90 -2.46 23.58 25.23
CA ALA A 90 -1.53 22.47 25.42
C ALA A 90 -2.23 21.17 25.85
N ALA A 91 -3.21 21.25 26.76
CA ALA A 91 -4.00 20.10 27.19
C ALA A 91 -4.86 19.51 26.05
N ALA A 92 -5.46 20.37 25.21
CA ALA A 92 -6.21 19.93 24.04
C ALA A 92 -5.33 19.19 23.03
N ARG A 93 -4.17 19.74 22.67
CA ARG A 93 -3.22 19.08 21.76
C ARG A 93 -2.67 17.77 22.33
N SER A 94 -2.32 17.75 23.63
CA SER A 94 -1.87 16.52 24.31
C SER A 94 -2.94 15.43 24.27
N TRP A 95 -4.20 15.78 24.51
CA TRP A 95 -5.31 14.84 24.39
C TRP A 95 -5.44 14.32 22.95
N CYS A 96 -5.48 15.20 21.94
CA CYS A 96 -5.59 14.80 20.53
C CYS A 96 -4.46 13.85 20.11
N SER A 97 -3.22 14.15 20.49
CA SER A 97 -2.05 13.31 20.21
C SER A 97 -2.19 11.92 20.83
N LYS A 98 -2.60 11.83 22.11
CA LYS A 98 -2.80 10.55 22.80
C LYS A 98 -3.90 9.70 22.16
N GLN A 99 -5.01 10.30 21.71
CA GLN A 99 -6.10 9.54 21.10
C GLN A 99 -5.71 8.88 19.79
N PHE A 100 -4.89 9.54 18.96
CA PHE A 100 -4.48 8.97 17.67
C PHE A 100 -3.24 8.07 17.77
N TRP A 101 -2.52 8.12 18.90
CA TRP A 101 -1.30 7.34 19.11
C TRP A 101 -1.52 5.85 18.97
N GLU A 102 -2.60 5.30 19.52
CA GLU A 102 -2.87 3.86 19.48
C GLU A 102 -3.06 3.36 18.04
N THR A 103 -3.77 4.14 17.23
CA THR A 103 -3.97 3.90 15.79
C THR A 103 -2.64 3.86 15.05
N LEU A 104 -1.82 4.89 15.23
CA LEU A 104 -0.49 4.96 14.59
C LEU A 104 0.40 3.79 15.06
N HIS A 105 0.40 3.51 16.36
CA HIS A 105 1.27 2.50 16.95
C HIS A 105 0.94 1.10 16.44
N ILE A 106 -0.34 0.72 16.35
CA ILE A 106 -0.69 -0.61 15.84
C ILE A 106 -0.37 -0.76 14.36
N ASP A 107 -0.50 0.31 13.55
CA ASP A 107 -0.18 0.27 12.12
C ASP A 107 1.33 0.08 11.91
N LEU A 108 2.15 0.85 12.64
CA LEU A 108 3.60 0.66 12.65
C LEU A 108 4.00 -0.71 13.19
N ARG A 109 3.27 -1.26 14.16
CA ARG A 109 3.52 -2.61 14.65
C ARG A 109 3.21 -3.69 13.60
N MET A 110 2.20 -3.47 12.77
CA MET A 110 1.90 -4.35 11.63
C MET A 110 2.98 -4.25 10.55
N VAL A 111 3.53 -3.06 10.30
CA VAL A 111 4.71 -2.87 9.45
C VAL A 111 5.91 -3.62 10.03
N ASP A 112 6.23 -3.43 11.31
CA ASP A 112 7.34 -4.09 12.00
C ASP A 112 7.27 -5.62 11.92
N THR A 113 6.06 -6.17 11.93
CA THR A 113 5.84 -7.62 11.95
C THR A 113 5.62 -8.23 10.57
N SER A 114 5.52 -7.44 9.50
CA SER A 114 5.46 -7.98 8.14
C SER A 114 6.84 -8.39 7.62
N ASP A 115 6.88 -9.33 6.69
CA ASP A 115 8.11 -9.77 6.00
C ASP A 115 8.37 -8.90 4.75
N PHE A 116 7.31 -8.37 4.13
CA PHE A 116 7.38 -7.38 3.05
C PHE A 116 6.14 -6.48 3.09
N MET A 117 6.09 -5.48 2.22
CA MET A 117 4.99 -4.53 2.12
C MET A 117 4.50 -4.36 0.68
N ILE A 118 3.21 -4.07 0.52
CA ILE A 118 2.65 -3.57 -0.74
C ILE A 118 2.12 -2.16 -0.47
N SER A 119 2.58 -1.19 -1.25
CA SER A 119 2.24 0.23 -1.12
C SER A 119 1.52 0.74 -2.35
N TYR A 120 0.25 1.12 -2.21
CA TYR A 120 -0.48 1.85 -3.25
C TYR A 120 -0.29 3.36 -3.07
N CYS A 121 0.37 4.00 -4.03
CA CYS A 121 0.82 5.38 -3.94
C CYS A 121 0.38 6.20 -5.17
N PRO A 122 -0.93 6.46 -5.34
CA PRO A 122 -1.42 7.36 -6.38
C PRO A 122 -0.93 8.80 -6.12
N THR A 123 -0.37 9.45 -7.14
CA THR A 123 0.29 10.76 -6.98
C THR A 123 -0.65 11.94 -6.76
N ASN A 124 -1.97 11.72 -6.82
CA ASN A 124 -3.00 12.74 -6.61
C ASN A 124 -3.75 12.61 -5.28
N ILE A 125 -3.35 11.67 -4.41
CA ILE A 125 -3.95 11.54 -3.09
C ILE A 125 -2.90 11.90 -2.05
N TYR A 126 -3.22 12.88 -1.22
CA TYR A 126 -2.39 13.24 -0.09
C TYR A 126 -2.34 12.08 0.91
N SER A 127 -1.13 11.61 1.22
CA SER A 127 -0.90 10.58 2.22
C SER A 127 0.35 10.92 3.03
N VAL A 128 0.22 10.81 4.36
CA VAL A 128 1.32 10.97 5.33
C VAL A 128 1.69 9.66 6.00
N GLY A 129 0.70 8.79 6.25
CA GLY A 129 0.93 7.45 6.82
C GLY A 129 1.75 6.57 5.88
N THR A 130 1.39 6.52 4.60
CA THR A 130 2.08 5.67 3.60
C THR A 130 3.57 5.98 3.45
N PRO A 131 4.01 7.24 3.27
CA PRO A 131 5.44 7.54 3.29
C PRO A 131 6.14 7.08 4.58
N HIS A 132 5.53 7.28 5.75
CA HIS A 132 6.10 6.88 7.04
C HIS A 132 6.26 5.36 7.14
N GLU A 133 5.24 4.60 6.72
CA GLU A 133 5.25 3.14 6.68
C GLU A 133 6.35 2.62 5.73
N ILE A 134 6.52 3.24 4.56
CA ILE A 134 7.56 2.87 3.58
C ILE A 134 8.94 3.11 4.17
N ILE A 135 9.17 4.28 4.76
CA ILE A 135 10.46 4.61 5.39
C ILE A 135 10.77 3.58 6.48
N MET A 136 9.82 3.27 7.36
CA MET A 136 10.01 2.27 8.42
C MET A 136 10.35 0.88 7.86
N ALA A 137 9.63 0.42 6.83
CA ALA A 137 9.91 -0.86 6.20
C ALA A 137 11.31 -0.90 5.57
N THR A 138 11.71 0.16 4.85
CA THR A 138 13.01 0.24 4.19
C THR A 138 14.18 0.36 5.16
N LEU A 139 14.01 1.06 6.29
CA LEU A 139 15.00 1.08 7.39
C LEU A 139 15.19 -0.30 8.04
N GLN A 140 14.21 -1.19 7.92
CA GLN A 140 14.29 -2.58 8.36
C GLN A 140 14.72 -3.53 7.23
N HIS A 141 15.16 -3.00 6.09
CA HIS A 141 15.56 -3.76 4.90
C HIS A 141 14.48 -4.69 4.36
N LYS A 142 13.20 -4.31 4.53
CA LYS A 142 12.08 -5.09 3.99
C LYS A 142 11.79 -4.70 2.55
N PRO A 143 11.51 -5.67 1.66
CA PRO A 143 11.02 -5.35 0.32
C PRO A 143 9.70 -4.58 0.37
N VAL A 144 9.62 -3.49 -0.40
CA VAL A 144 8.41 -2.68 -0.56
C VAL A 144 7.97 -2.74 -2.03
N LEU A 145 6.88 -3.45 -2.31
CA LEU A 145 6.26 -3.49 -3.63
C LEU A 145 5.41 -2.24 -3.85
N PHE A 146 5.90 -1.30 -4.64
CA PHE A 146 5.36 0.04 -4.79
C PHE A 146 4.51 0.17 -6.08
N VAL A 147 3.21 0.42 -5.91
CA VAL A 147 2.26 0.61 -7.01
C VAL A 147 1.96 2.10 -7.18
N SER A 148 2.36 2.69 -8.30
CA SER A 148 2.01 4.06 -8.70
C SER A 148 1.29 4.02 -10.03
N PRO A 149 -0.05 4.18 -10.07
CA PRO A 149 -0.81 4.15 -11.31
C PRO A 149 -0.70 5.48 -12.08
N PRO A 150 -0.94 5.47 -13.42
CA PRO A 150 -1.15 6.70 -14.17
C PRO A 150 -2.27 7.56 -13.59
N ILE A 151 -2.07 8.87 -13.45
CA ILE A 151 -3.12 9.80 -13.03
C ILE A 151 -3.50 10.71 -14.18
N VAL A 152 -4.80 10.76 -14.48
CA VAL A 152 -5.41 11.71 -15.43
C VAL A 152 -6.75 12.19 -14.90
N PHE A 153 -7.24 13.33 -15.38
CA PHE A 153 -8.52 13.92 -14.99
C PHE A 153 -9.43 14.14 -16.22
N PRO A 154 -10.02 13.07 -16.78
CA PRO A 154 -10.78 13.17 -18.03
C PRO A 154 -12.02 14.04 -17.89
N THR A 155 -12.65 14.04 -16.70
CA THR A 155 -13.79 14.90 -16.39
C THR A 155 -13.38 16.37 -16.34
N LEU A 156 -12.18 16.68 -15.82
CA LEU A 156 -11.63 18.03 -15.84
C LEU A 156 -11.39 18.49 -17.29
N HIS A 157 -10.88 17.61 -18.15
CA HIS A 157 -10.70 17.94 -19.58
C HIS A 157 -12.03 18.27 -20.27
N LYS A 158 -13.08 17.50 -19.97
CA LYS A 158 -14.45 17.77 -20.46
C LYS A 158 -15.00 19.09 -19.89
N LEU A 159 -14.72 19.38 -18.62
CA LEU A 159 -15.14 20.63 -17.98
C LEU A 159 -14.46 21.84 -18.62
N ARG A 160 -13.13 21.80 -18.81
CA ARG A 160 -12.37 22.81 -19.56
C ARG A 160 -12.97 23.09 -20.93
N ALA A 161 -13.27 22.03 -21.68
CA ALA A 161 -13.87 22.16 -23.01
C ALA A 161 -15.24 22.83 -22.99
N ARG A 162 -16.08 22.52 -21.98
CA ARG A 162 -17.42 23.11 -21.83
C ARG A 162 -17.40 24.58 -21.42
N LEU A 163 -16.47 24.98 -20.55
CA LEU A 163 -16.40 26.34 -20.01
C LEU A 163 -15.66 27.32 -20.93
N ASN A 164 -15.09 26.86 -22.04
CA ASN A 164 -14.27 27.69 -22.93
C ASN A 164 -15.03 28.87 -23.58
N GLY A 165 -16.37 28.82 -23.62
CA GLY A 165 -17.21 29.88 -24.20
C GLY A 165 -17.57 31.02 -23.26
N ASN A 166 -17.29 30.91 -21.95
CA ASN A 166 -17.60 31.93 -20.96
C ASN A 166 -16.32 32.37 -20.21
N PRO A 167 -15.84 33.61 -20.41
CA PRO A 167 -14.63 34.11 -19.75
C PRO A 167 -14.68 34.06 -18.22
N GLU A 168 -15.84 34.32 -17.61
CA GLU A 168 -15.99 34.31 -16.14
C GLU A 168 -15.87 32.89 -15.57
N ASP A 169 -16.58 31.94 -16.17
CA ASP A 169 -16.51 30.52 -15.76
C ASP A 169 -15.10 29.95 -15.94
N ARG A 170 -14.42 30.35 -17.01
CA ARG A 170 -13.03 29.96 -17.26
C ARG A 170 -12.08 30.54 -16.21
N ALA A 171 -12.24 31.81 -15.84
CA ALA A 171 -11.43 32.42 -14.80
C ALA A 171 -11.62 31.71 -13.45
N LEU A 172 -12.86 31.32 -13.12
CA LEU A 172 -13.15 30.54 -11.92
C LEU A 172 -12.52 29.15 -11.96
N LEU A 173 -12.56 28.46 -13.11
CA LEU A 173 -11.88 27.17 -13.28
C LEU A 173 -10.35 27.31 -13.13
N ASP A 174 -9.76 28.33 -13.75
CA ASP A 174 -8.33 28.61 -13.67
C ASP A 174 -7.90 28.95 -12.22
N GLN A 175 -8.76 29.62 -11.45
CA GLN A 175 -8.53 29.84 -10.02
C GLN A 175 -8.60 28.53 -9.22
N LEU A 176 -9.62 27.71 -9.45
CA LEU A 176 -9.79 26.42 -8.78
C LEU A 176 -8.58 25.49 -9.02
N GLU A 177 -8.04 25.48 -10.25
CA GLU A 177 -6.86 24.69 -10.61
C GLU A 177 -5.57 25.17 -9.93
N LYS A 178 -5.50 26.44 -9.49
CA LYS A 178 -4.39 26.96 -8.67
C LYS A 178 -4.55 26.64 -7.19
N GLU A 179 -5.79 26.60 -6.71
CA GLU A 179 -6.10 26.33 -5.30
C GLU A 179 -6.00 24.84 -4.95
N ILE A 180 -6.34 23.97 -5.90
CA ILE A 180 -6.26 22.51 -5.72
C ILE A 180 -4.98 22.00 -6.39
N PRO A 181 -4.17 21.14 -5.74
CA PRO A 181 -2.97 20.56 -6.34
C PRO A 181 -3.31 19.48 -7.39
N ILE A 182 -3.99 19.87 -8.46
CA ILE A 182 -4.39 18.99 -9.58
C ILE A 182 -3.18 18.81 -10.49
N LYS A 183 -2.49 17.67 -10.37
CA LYS A 183 -1.37 17.31 -11.25
C LYS A 183 -1.60 15.95 -11.87
N GLU A 184 -1.69 15.94 -13.19
CA GLU A 184 -1.69 14.68 -13.94
C GLU A 184 -0.30 14.03 -13.87
N ASN A 185 -0.31 12.71 -13.96
CA ASN A 185 0.87 11.87 -14.05
C ASN A 185 0.58 10.71 -15.01
N PRO A 186 0.42 10.98 -16.32
CA PRO A 186 -0.01 9.98 -17.29
C PRO A 186 1.01 8.84 -17.46
N ARG A 187 2.25 9.07 -17.04
CA ARG A 187 3.36 8.11 -17.11
C ARG A 187 3.55 7.32 -15.81
N ALA A 188 2.70 7.52 -14.81
CA ALA A 188 2.75 6.78 -13.55
C ALA A 188 4.08 6.96 -12.77
N ILE A 189 4.81 8.06 -13.04
CA ILE A 189 6.16 8.26 -12.49
C ILE A 189 6.04 8.45 -10.98
N PRO A 190 6.65 7.59 -10.16
CA PRO A 190 6.64 7.77 -8.71
C PRO A 190 7.41 9.05 -8.32
N SER A 191 7.23 9.54 -7.10
CA SER A 191 8.08 10.61 -6.58
C SER A 191 9.56 10.22 -6.69
N LEU A 192 10.42 11.16 -7.10
CA LEU A 192 11.85 10.95 -7.24
C LEU A 192 12.52 10.46 -5.95
N TRP A 193 11.93 10.76 -4.79
CA TRP A 193 12.40 10.28 -3.49
C TRP A 193 12.15 8.78 -3.28
N TYR A 194 11.08 8.23 -3.85
CA TYR A 194 10.78 6.80 -3.70
C TYR A 194 11.74 5.94 -4.51
N ILE A 195 12.26 6.44 -5.63
CA ILE A 195 13.16 5.68 -6.53
C ILE A 195 14.37 5.11 -5.78
N PRO A 196 15.19 5.91 -5.08
CA PRO A 196 16.31 5.38 -4.30
C PRO A 196 15.87 4.69 -3.01
N LEU A 197 14.71 5.04 -2.45
CA LEU A 197 14.21 4.48 -1.18
C LEU A 197 13.73 3.02 -1.33
N VAL A 198 13.01 2.73 -2.43
CA VAL A 198 12.39 1.42 -2.69
C VAL A 198 13.28 0.50 -3.55
N GLY A 199 14.13 1.08 -4.40
CA GLY A 199 14.94 0.36 -5.37
C GLY A 199 14.21 0.08 -6.69
N GLY A 200 14.97 0.03 -7.79
CA GLY A 200 14.43 0.11 -9.15
C GLY A 200 13.51 -1.03 -9.59
N GLU A 201 13.57 -2.19 -8.92
CA GLU A 201 12.82 -3.39 -9.35
C GLU A 201 11.46 -3.56 -8.67
N ASN A 202 11.17 -2.79 -7.62
CA ASN A 202 9.93 -2.97 -6.86
C ASN A 202 8.85 -1.95 -7.23
N PHE A 203 8.87 -1.40 -8.45
CA PHE A 203 7.87 -0.47 -8.96
C PHE A 203 6.89 -1.13 -9.93
N PHE A 204 5.60 -0.79 -9.78
CA PHE A 204 4.49 -1.32 -10.56
C PHE A 204 3.55 -0.18 -10.98
N ASP A 205 3.03 -0.22 -12.20
CA ASP A 205 2.12 0.80 -12.75
C ASP A 205 0.64 0.41 -12.63
N GLY A 206 0.36 -0.69 -11.94
CA GLY A 206 -0.97 -1.16 -11.58
C GLY A 206 -0.93 -2.51 -10.86
N PHE A 207 -2.09 -2.99 -10.42
CA PHE A 207 -2.23 -4.29 -9.79
C PHE A 207 -2.31 -5.42 -10.80
N GLY A 208 -2.99 -5.20 -11.93
CA GLY A 208 -3.25 -6.22 -12.95
C GLY A 208 -4.31 -7.22 -12.49
N PHE A 209 -5.50 -6.74 -12.11
CA PHE A 209 -6.57 -7.61 -11.60
C PHE A 209 -7.22 -8.47 -12.70
N ALA A 210 -7.22 -8.01 -13.95
CA ALA A 210 -7.99 -8.60 -15.04
C ALA A 210 -7.79 -10.13 -15.21
N PRO A 211 -6.56 -10.68 -15.23
CA PRO A 211 -6.34 -12.12 -15.40
C PRO A 211 -6.90 -12.98 -14.25
N TYR A 212 -7.08 -12.37 -13.07
CA TYR A 212 -7.47 -13.08 -11.85
C TYR A 212 -8.97 -13.03 -11.56
N ARG A 213 -9.74 -12.21 -12.28
CA ARG A 213 -11.19 -12.04 -12.03
C ARG A 213 -11.96 -13.36 -12.02
N LYS A 214 -11.73 -14.22 -13.02
CA LYS A 214 -12.41 -15.52 -13.12
C LYS A 214 -12.02 -16.44 -11.96
N ARG A 215 -10.73 -16.50 -11.62
CA ARG A 215 -10.18 -17.35 -10.56
C ARG A 215 -10.78 -17.02 -9.19
N PHE A 216 -10.95 -15.73 -8.89
CA PHE A 216 -11.45 -15.27 -7.59
C PHE A 216 -12.93 -14.87 -7.60
N GLY A 217 -13.63 -15.06 -8.72
CA GLY A 217 -15.04 -14.72 -8.84
C GLY A 217 -15.34 -13.22 -8.70
N TRP A 218 -14.42 -12.34 -9.04
CA TRP A 218 -14.62 -10.88 -9.02
C TRP A 218 -15.54 -10.45 -10.16
N LYS A 219 -16.85 -10.49 -9.91
CA LYS A 219 -17.87 -10.15 -10.91
C LYS A 219 -18.07 -8.64 -11.04
N THR A 220 -18.09 -7.93 -9.91
CA THR A 220 -18.32 -6.48 -9.87
C THR A 220 -17.10 -5.73 -10.40
N GLU A 221 -17.32 -4.75 -11.27
CA GLU A 221 -16.28 -3.82 -11.69
C GLU A 221 -16.11 -2.69 -10.65
N ILE A 222 -14.89 -2.46 -10.19
CA ILE A 222 -14.54 -1.38 -9.24
C ILE A 222 -13.78 -0.26 -9.97
N PRO A 223 -13.62 0.94 -9.38
CA PRO A 223 -12.96 2.06 -10.05
C PRO A 223 -11.58 1.75 -10.62
N ILE A 224 -10.78 0.92 -9.94
CA ILE A 224 -9.46 0.55 -10.41
C ILE A 224 -9.48 -0.41 -11.61
N ASP A 225 -10.55 -1.19 -11.82
CA ASP A 225 -10.70 -2.01 -13.01
C ASP A 225 -10.87 -1.14 -14.26
N ARG A 226 -11.73 -0.12 -14.17
CA ARG A 226 -11.91 0.85 -15.26
C ARG A 226 -10.64 1.61 -15.56
N HIS A 227 -9.89 1.93 -14.50
CA HIS A 227 -8.60 2.59 -14.62
C HIS A 227 -7.59 1.71 -15.36
N GLU A 228 -7.41 0.45 -14.94
CA GLU A 228 -6.52 -0.51 -15.61
C GLU A 228 -6.98 -0.89 -17.02
N HIS A 229 -8.28 -0.87 -17.31
CA HIS A 229 -8.78 -1.06 -18.67
C HIS A 229 -8.35 0.10 -19.59
N ARG A 230 -8.43 1.33 -19.08
CA ARG A 230 -7.99 2.52 -19.82
C ARG A 230 -6.46 2.62 -19.91
N PHE A 231 -5.76 2.21 -18.86
CA PHE A 231 -4.32 2.20 -18.76
C PHE A 231 -3.82 0.81 -18.38
N PRO A 232 -3.76 -0.12 -19.36
CA PRO A 232 -3.27 -1.47 -19.10
C PRO A 232 -1.88 -1.44 -18.46
N PRO A 233 -1.70 -2.02 -17.25
CA PRO A 233 -0.40 -2.00 -16.57
C PRO A 233 0.66 -2.73 -17.39
N LYS A 234 1.82 -2.09 -17.57
CA LYS A 234 2.99 -2.68 -18.23
C LYS A 234 3.76 -3.60 -17.30
N ARG A 235 3.81 -3.25 -16.01
CA ARG A 235 4.44 -4.03 -14.93
C ARG A 235 3.40 -4.23 -13.82
N PRO A 236 2.45 -5.17 -13.98
CA PRO A 236 1.42 -5.43 -12.99
C PRO A 236 1.95 -6.15 -11.75
N LEU A 237 1.46 -5.76 -10.57
CA LEU A 237 1.85 -6.34 -9.29
C LEU A 237 1.47 -7.82 -9.13
N LEU A 238 0.21 -8.19 -9.40
CA LEU A 238 -0.31 -9.52 -9.07
C LEU A 238 0.43 -10.65 -9.83
N PRO A 239 0.73 -10.52 -11.13
CA PRO A 239 1.57 -11.49 -11.84
C PRO A 239 2.99 -11.61 -11.27
N PHE A 240 3.57 -10.50 -10.81
CA PHE A 240 4.86 -10.54 -10.13
C PHE A 240 4.77 -11.33 -8.82
N VAL A 241 3.75 -11.08 -7.99
CA VAL A 241 3.56 -11.80 -6.72
C VAL A 241 3.23 -13.28 -6.94
N GLU A 242 2.49 -13.62 -8.00
CA GLU A 242 2.28 -15.02 -8.38
C GLU A 242 3.59 -15.73 -8.68
N LYS A 243 4.45 -15.11 -9.50
CA LYS A 243 5.79 -15.63 -9.81
C LYS A 243 6.67 -15.73 -8.57
N LEU A 244 6.62 -14.73 -7.70
CA LEU A 244 7.34 -14.69 -6.44
C LEU A 244 7.02 -15.88 -5.54
N ASN A 245 5.78 -16.40 -5.60
CA ASN A 245 5.39 -17.60 -4.86
C ASN A 245 6.10 -18.89 -5.34
N HIS A 246 6.76 -18.84 -6.49
CA HIS A 246 7.48 -19.97 -7.08
C HIS A 246 9.00 -19.80 -7.08
N SER A 247 9.50 -18.56 -7.18
CA SER A 247 10.92 -18.24 -7.24
C SER A 247 11.21 -16.88 -6.62
N LEU A 248 12.33 -16.73 -5.92
CA LEU A 248 12.82 -15.42 -5.49
C LEU A 248 13.03 -14.50 -6.71
N PRO A 249 12.78 -13.19 -6.57
CA PRO A 249 12.96 -12.26 -7.67
C PRO A 249 14.45 -12.00 -7.89
N GLN A 250 14.73 -11.34 -9.00
CA GLN A 250 16.08 -10.91 -9.35
C GLN A 250 16.14 -9.39 -9.32
N LYS A 251 17.33 -8.86 -9.04
CA LYS A 251 17.65 -7.45 -9.17
C LYS A 251 18.77 -7.20 -10.16
N TRP A 252 18.73 -6.06 -10.84
CA TRP A 252 19.81 -5.63 -11.71
C TRP A 252 21.04 -5.23 -10.89
N ASP A 253 22.16 -5.92 -11.09
CA ASP A 253 23.44 -5.54 -10.51
C ASP A 253 24.22 -4.69 -11.52
N ARG A 254 24.36 -3.39 -11.23
CA ARG A 254 25.07 -2.45 -12.10
C ARG A 254 26.57 -2.77 -12.24
N LYS A 255 27.21 -3.38 -11.25
CA LYS A 255 28.64 -3.71 -11.29
C LYS A 255 28.90 -4.94 -12.16
N LEU A 256 27.98 -5.91 -12.11
CA LEU A 256 28.07 -7.16 -12.87
C LEU A 256 27.36 -7.11 -14.23
N ASP A 257 26.64 -6.03 -14.52
CA ASP A 257 25.85 -5.80 -15.75
C ASP A 257 24.87 -6.94 -16.07
N ARG A 258 24.25 -7.50 -15.02
CA ARG A 258 23.32 -8.64 -15.13
C ARG A 258 22.33 -8.69 -13.99
N PHE A 259 21.27 -9.48 -14.19
CA PHE A 259 20.35 -9.85 -13.11
C PHE A 259 20.99 -10.86 -12.15
N VAL A 260 20.87 -10.59 -10.85
CA VAL A 260 21.30 -11.46 -9.75
C VAL A 260 20.13 -11.75 -8.81
N PRO A 261 20.17 -12.80 -7.98
CA PRO A 261 19.16 -13.01 -6.95
C PRO A 261 19.01 -11.78 -6.04
N ASP A 262 17.77 -11.43 -5.70
CA ASP A 262 17.50 -10.36 -4.75
C ASP A 262 17.46 -10.91 -3.32
N ASP A 263 18.55 -10.68 -2.58
CA ASP A 263 18.79 -11.15 -1.22
C ASP A 263 18.01 -10.40 -0.13
N ASP A 264 17.30 -9.33 -0.49
CA ASP A 264 16.39 -8.62 0.43
C ASP A 264 15.12 -9.44 0.74
N TRP A 265 14.82 -10.47 -0.08
CA TRP A 265 13.67 -11.36 0.10
C TRP A 265 13.91 -12.46 1.13
N LEU A 266 14.01 -12.04 2.40
CA LEU A 266 14.17 -12.92 3.55
C LEU A 266 12.82 -13.44 4.06
N LEU A 267 12.32 -14.51 3.44
CA LEU A 267 11.08 -15.19 3.84
C LEU A 267 11.38 -16.33 4.81
N TRP A 268 10.76 -16.29 5.99
CA TRP A 268 11.02 -17.26 7.05
C TRP A 268 10.17 -18.54 6.91
N ASP A 269 10.81 -19.71 7.01
CA ASP A 269 10.11 -20.99 7.18
C ASP A 269 10.16 -21.44 8.65
N PHE A 270 9.19 -20.95 9.44
CA PHE A 270 9.04 -21.36 10.84
C PHE A 270 8.31 -22.70 11.02
N LYS A 271 7.78 -23.30 9.95
CA LYS A 271 7.04 -24.58 10.00
C LYS A 271 7.95 -25.78 9.74
N ALA A 272 9.15 -25.56 9.18
CA ALA A 272 10.22 -26.55 9.18
C ALA A 272 10.46 -27.06 10.61
N LYS A 273 10.03 -28.30 10.88
CA LYS A 273 10.11 -28.97 12.19
C LYS A 273 11.43 -28.62 12.91
N LYS A 274 11.36 -27.92 14.05
CA LYS A 274 12.42 -27.74 15.08
C LYS A 274 13.81 -28.28 14.71
N ILE A 275 14.47 -27.73 13.70
CA ILE A 275 15.91 -27.91 13.55
C ILE A 275 16.48 -26.68 14.23
N ARG A 276 17.00 -26.83 15.46
CA ARG A 276 17.93 -25.85 16.06
C ARG A 276 18.89 -25.47 14.94
N GLY A 277 18.93 -24.18 14.58
CA GLY A 277 19.57 -23.71 13.35
C GLY A 277 20.85 -24.49 13.07
N LYS A 278 20.89 -25.19 11.93
CA LYS A 278 22.12 -25.89 11.51
C LYS A 278 23.23 -24.84 11.55
N HIS A 279 24.21 -25.01 12.42
CA HIS A 279 25.47 -24.31 12.27
C HIS A 279 25.94 -24.61 10.85
N VAL A 280 25.97 -23.57 10.03
CA VAL A 280 26.59 -23.65 8.73
C VAL A 280 28.08 -23.66 9.03
N GLU A 281 28.72 -24.84 9.00
CA GLU A 281 30.17 -24.91 8.98
C GLU A 281 30.62 -24.08 7.77
N THR A 282 31.33 -23.00 8.04
CA THR A 282 31.81 -22.08 7.01
C THR A 282 32.70 -22.86 6.05
N VAL A 283 32.22 -23.09 4.84
CA VAL A 283 33.05 -23.51 3.71
C VAL A 283 33.80 -22.28 3.22
N ARG A 284 34.78 -21.82 4.01
CA ARG A 284 35.89 -21.02 3.53
C ARG A 284 37.16 -21.82 3.77
N ARG A 285 37.66 -22.44 2.70
CA ARG A 285 39.08 -22.70 2.50
C ARG A 285 39.61 -21.60 1.60
#